data_AF-A0AAV0VSJ3-F1
#
_entry.id   AF-A0AAV0VSJ3-F1
#
_cell.length_a   1.000
_cell.length_b   1.000
_cell.length_c   1.000
_cell.angle_alpha   90.00
_cell.angle_beta   90.00
_cell.angle_gamma   90.00
#
_symmetry.space_group_name_H-M   'P 1'
#
loop_
_entity.id
_entity.type
_entity.pdbx_description
1 polymer ?
#
loop_
_entity_poly.entity_id
_entity_poly.type
_entity_poly.pdbx_seq_one_letter_code
_entity_poly.pdbx_strand_id
1 'polypeptide(L)'
;MVLTVAQTSFLSNIRNKSRLIQMLSSYLISKGYIIKQANDDADTVIVNEAIKRAQGQYVVVVDQDIDLLVLLIAHTPVENQIVFLKPGNGGN
;
A
#
# COMPACT_ATOMS: atom_id res chain seq x y z
N MET A 1 19.62 12.61 13.64
CA MET A 1 18.55 13.49 13.10
C MET A 1 17.53 13.68 14.21
N VAL A 2 17.30 14.92 14.64
CA VAL A 2 16.30 15.21 15.70
C VAL A 2 15.00 15.61 15.01
N LEU A 3 13.89 14.98 15.38
CA LEU A 3 12.56 15.35 14.91
C LEU A 3 12.11 16.61 15.66
N THR A 4 11.99 17.73 14.95
CA THR A 4 11.63 19.03 15.53
C THR A 4 10.16 19.40 15.35
N VAL A 5 9.40 18.57 14.61
CA VAL A 5 7.98 18.80 14.29
C VAL A 5 7.17 17.52 14.52
N ALA A 6 5.91 17.69 14.93
CA ALA A 6 4.98 16.57 15.06
C ALA A 6 4.67 15.95 13.69
N GLN A 7 4.40 14.64 13.65
CA GLN A 7 4.10 13.90 12.42
C GLN A 7 2.91 14.51 11.66
N THR A 8 1.85 14.88 12.37
CA THR A 8 0.65 15.48 11.78
C THR A 8 0.96 16.80 11.10
N SER A 9 1.77 17.66 11.73
CA SER A 9 2.23 18.93 11.15
C SER A 9 3.17 18.74 9.95
N PHE A 10 4.00 17.70 9.99
CA PHE A 10 4.86 17.37 8.85
C PHE A 10 4.05 16.88 7.65
N LEU A 11 3.12 15.95 7.87
CA LEU A 11 2.32 15.32 6.82
C LEU A 11 1.19 16.22 6.27
N SER A 12 0.73 17.22 7.02
CA SER A 12 -0.24 18.21 6.52
C SER A 12 0.37 19.16 5.48
N ASN A 13 1.70 19.34 5.50
CA ASN A 13 2.40 20.11 4.48
C ASN A 13 2.57 19.30 3.19
N ILE A 14 1.94 19.73 2.11
CA ILE A 14 1.96 19.02 0.81
C ILE A 14 3.37 18.84 0.24
N ARG A 15 4.27 19.82 0.43
CA ARG A 15 5.65 19.74 -0.07
C ARG A 15 6.44 18.69 0.71
N ASN A 16 6.25 18.63 2.03
CA ASN A 16 6.88 17.62 2.88
C ASN A 16 6.37 16.21 2.54
N LYS A 17 5.05 16.05 2.41
CA LYS A 17 4.43 14.78 2.01
C LYS A 17 4.96 14.30 0.65
N SER A 18 4.97 15.18 -0.34
CA SER A 18 5.48 14.86 -1.69
C SER A 18 6.96 14.45 -1.67
N ARG A 19 7.81 15.20 -0.95
CA ARG A 19 9.24 14.85 -0.80
C ARG A 19 9.43 13.51 -0.10
N LEU A 20 8.67 13.24 0.96
CA LEU A 20 8.72 11.96 1.66
C LEU A 20 8.35 10.79 0.74
N ILE A 21 7.25 10.91 -0.01
CA ILE A 21 6.81 9.89 -0.97
C ILE A 21 7.90 9.66 -2.02
N GLN A 22 8.47 10.72 -2.59
CA GLN A 22 9.54 10.61 -3.59
C GLN A 22 10.78 9.90 -3.03
N MET A 23 11.27 10.31 -1.86
CA MET A 23 12.43 9.70 -1.21
C MET A 23 12.20 8.21 -0.92
N LEU A 24 11.03 7.86 -0.36
CA LEU A 24 10.67 6.48 -0.06
C LEU A 24 10.57 5.64 -1.35
N SER A 25 9.95 6.19 -2.39
CA SER A 25 9.80 5.53 -3.68
C SER A 25 11.16 5.25 -4.31
N SER A 26 12.05 6.24 -4.35
CA SER A 26 13.42 6.07 -4.86
C SER A 26 14.20 5.02 -4.08
N TYR A 27 14.06 4.99 -2.74
CA TYR A 27 14.70 3.98 -1.91
C TYR A 27 14.19 2.58 -2.23
N LEU A 28 12.87 2.37 -2.29
CA LEU A 28 12.28 1.06 -2.56
C LEU A 28 12.62 0.57 -3.97
N ILE A 29 12.62 1.46 -4.97
CA ILE A 29 13.10 1.16 -6.32
C ILE A 29 14.56 0.72 -6.28
N SER A 30 15.42 1.40 -5.51
CA SER A 30 16.83 1.01 -5.35
C SER A 30 17.03 -0.36 -4.68
N LYS A 31 16.01 -0.85 -3.94
CA LYS A 31 15.97 -2.19 -3.34
C LYS A 31 15.32 -3.24 -4.23
N GLY A 32 14.94 -2.89 -5.46
CA GLY A 32 14.36 -3.80 -6.45
C GLY A 32 12.83 -3.94 -6.36
N TYR A 33 12.15 -3.10 -5.56
CA TYR A 33 10.70 -3.11 -5.50
C TYR A 33 10.09 -2.31 -6.65
N ILE A 34 8.95 -2.79 -7.14
CA ILE A 34 8.11 -2.04 -8.09
C ILE A 34 7.21 -1.12 -7.28
N ILE A 35 7.19 0.17 -7.64
CA ILE A 35 6.36 1.18 -6.99
C ILE A 35 5.27 1.66 -7.94
N LYS A 36 4.05 1.75 -7.42
CA LYS A 36 2.92 2.44 -8.06
C LYS A 36 2.36 3.47 -7.09
N GLN A 37 2.30 4.72 -7.54
CA GLN A 37 1.72 5.81 -6.77
C GLN A 37 0.26 6.00 -7.20
N ALA A 38 -0.65 6.02 -6.23
CA ALA A 38 -2.03 6.43 -6.45
C ALA A 38 -2.13 7.97 -6.47
N ASN A 39 -3.02 8.51 -7.30
CA ASN A 39 -3.27 9.95 -7.35
C ASN A 39 -4.07 10.42 -6.12
N ASP A 40 -5.03 9.61 -5.69
CA ASP A 40 -5.87 9.84 -4.52
C ASP A 40 -5.80 8.61 -3.62
N ASP A 41 -6.92 7.93 -3.42
CA ASP A 41 -7.00 6.72 -2.61
C ASP A 41 -6.32 5.51 -3.28
N ALA A 42 -5.64 4.72 -2.47
CA ALA A 42 -4.82 3.60 -2.96
C ALA A 42 -5.62 2.30 -3.10
N ASP A 43 -6.81 2.18 -2.51
CA ASP A 43 -7.54 0.92 -2.42
C ASP A 43 -7.82 0.34 -3.81
N THR A 44 -8.34 1.17 -4.71
CA THR A 44 -8.64 0.76 -6.09
C THR A 44 -7.38 0.37 -6.86
N VAL A 45 -6.25 1.03 -6.59
CA VAL A 45 -4.96 0.71 -7.23
C VAL A 45 -4.46 -0.64 -6.71
N ILE A 46 -4.56 -0.89 -5.42
CA ILE A 46 -4.15 -2.15 -4.78
C ILE A 46 -5.00 -3.32 -5.29
N VAL A 47 -6.33 -3.19 -5.26
CA VAL A 47 -7.27 -4.24 -5.71
C VAL A 47 -7.05 -4.59 -7.18
N ASN A 48 -7.00 -3.58 -8.05
CA ASN A 48 -6.80 -3.81 -9.48
C ASN A 48 -5.46 -4.49 -9.77
N GLU A 49 -4.41 -4.07 -9.06
CA GLU A 49 -3.08 -4.64 -9.26
C GLU A 49 -2.98 -6.07 -8.71
N ALA A 50 -3.64 -6.36 -7.58
CA ALA A 50 -3.69 -7.69 -7.00
C ALA A 50 -4.41 -8.67 -7.93
N ILE A 51 -5.58 -8.30 -8.46
CA ILE A 51 -6.34 -9.10 -9.43
C ILE A 51 -5.53 -9.33 -10.71
N LYS A 52 -4.88 -8.29 -11.23
CA LYS A 52 -4.04 -8.39 -12.42
C LYS A 52 -2.89 -9.39 -12.24
N ARG A 53 -2.23 -9.40 -11.07
CA ARG A 53 -1.16 -10.36 -10.77
C ARG A 53 -1.68 -11.77 -10.52
N ALA A 54 -2.88 -11.89 -9.95
CA ALA A 54 -3.47 -13.17 -9.59
C ALA A 54 -3.81 -14.07 -10.81
N GLN A 55 -3.91 -13.49 -12.02
CA GLN A 55 -4.16 -14.21 -13.28
C GLN A 55 -3.07 -15.22 -13.68
N GLY A 56 -1.98 -15.33 -12.93
CA GLY A 56 -0.97 -16.36 -13.15
C GLY A 56 0.00 -16.55 -11.98
N GLN A 57 -0.28 -15.93 -10.83
CA GLN A 57 0.60 -15.93 -9.66
C GLN A 57 -0.22 -15.98 -8.39
N TYR A 58 0.36 -16.53 -7.33
CA TYR A 58 -0.18 -16.38 -5.99
C TYR A 58 0.14 -14.98 -5.45
N VAL A 59 -0.88 -14.25 -5.01
CA VAL A 59 -0.74 -12.85 -4.56
C VAL A 59 -1.05 -12.75 -3.08
N VAL A 60 -0.21 -12.04 -2.35
CA VAL A 60 -0.47 -11.62 -0.97
C VAL A 60 -0.63 -10.11 -0.91
N VAL A 61 -1.76 -9.65 -0.40
CA VAL A 61 -2.02 -8.25 -0.07
C VAL A 61 -1.82 -8.08 1.43
N VAL A 62 -0.95 -7.15 1.82
CA VAL A 62 -0.64 -6.90 3.24
C VAL A 62 -1.21 -5.55 3.63
N ASP A 63 -2.24 -5.55 4.46
CA ASP A 63 -2.88 -4.31 4.92
C ASP A 63 -3.60 -4.52 6.27
N GLN A 64 -3.83 -3.45 7.01
CA GLN A 64 -4.67 -3.46 8.21
C GLN A 64 -6.12 -3.07 7.94
N ASP A 65 -6.41 -2.37 6.84
CA ASP A 65 -7.74 -1.83 6.58
C ASP A 65 -8.72 -2.90 6.09
N ILE A 66 -9.85 -3.04 6.78
CA ILE A 66 -10.86 -4.06 6.48
C ILE A 66 -11.67 -3.69 5.23
N ASP A 67 -11.82 -2.41 4.95
CA ASP A 67 -12.52 -1.93 3.75
C ASP A 67 -11.83 -2.44 2.48
N LEU A 68 -10.48 -2.52 2.49
CA LEU A 68 -9.72 -3.11 1.40
C LEU A 68 -10.00 -4.61 1.21
N LEU A 69 -10.17 -5.37 2.31
CA LEU A 69 -10.57 -6.78 2.24
C LEU A 69 -11.95 -6.94 1.59
N VAL A 70 -12.91 -6.08 1.94
CA VAL A 70 -14.25 -6.10 1.34
C VAL A 70 -14.16 -5.86 -0.17
N LEU A 71 -13.35 -4.88 -0.60
CA LEU A 71 -13.15 -4.60 -2.02
C LEU A 71 -12.48 -5.78 -2.75
N LEU A 72 -11.49 -6.43 -2.13
CA LEU A 72 -10.87 -7.63 -2.70
C LEU A 72 -11.89 -8.76 -2.86
N ILE A 73 -12.73 -9.02 -1.86
CA ILE A 73 -13.78 -10.06 -1.95
C ILE A 73 -14.78 -9.73 -3.06
N ALA A 74 -15.21 -8.48 -3.16
CA ALA A 74 -16.22 -8.05 -4.13
C ALA A 74 -15.71 -8.11 -5.59
N HIS A 75 -14.43 -7.84 -5.82
CA HIS A 75 -13.88 -7.67 -7.17
C HIS A 75 -13.01 -8.82 -7.66
N THR A 76 -12.54 -9.73 -6.79
CA THR A 76 -11.66 -10.84 -7.20
C THR A 76 -12.48 -11.93 -7.89
N PRO A 77 -12.17 -12.29 -9.14
CA PRO A 77 -12.78 -13.44 -9.81
C PRO A 77 -12.53 -14.74 -9.04
N VAL A 78 -13.47 -15.69 -9.10
CA VAL A 78 -13.44 -16.93 -8.30
C VAL A 78 -12.22 -17.81 -8.63
N GLU A 79 -11.70 -17.71 -9.85
CA GLU A 79 -10.51 -18.42 -10.31
C GLU A 79 -9.20 -17.87 -9.75
N ASN A 80 -9.19 -16.63 -9.23
CA ASN A 80 -7.99 -15.97 -8.75
C ASN A 80 -7.77 -16.23 -7.26
N GLN A 81 -6.53 -16.53 -6.88
CA GLN A 81 -6.15 -16.73 -5.48
C GLN A 81 -5.35 -15.54 -4.95
N ILE A 82 -6.01 -14.75 -4.10
CA ILE A 82 -5.42 -13.62 -3.37
C ILE A 82 -5.57 -13.87 -1.88
N VAL A 83 -4.47 -13.77 -1.14
CA VAL A 83 -4.47 -13.85 0.32
C VAL A 83 -4.31 -12.47 0.92
N PHE A 84 -5.24 -12.11 1.80
CA PHE A 84 -5.15 -10.90 2.60
C PHE A 84 -4.46 -11.22 3.92
N LEU A 85 -3.23 -10.72 4.10
CA LEU A 85 -2.48 -10.82 5.33
C LEU A 85 -2.69 -9.54 6.13
N LYS A 86 -3.45 -9.64 7.22
CA LYS A 86 -3.56 -8.56 8.21
C LYS A 86 -2.45 -8.71 9.24
N PRO A 87 -1.42 -7.83 9.25
CA PRO A 87 -0.39 -7.89 10.28
C PRO A 87 -1.03 -7.59 11.64
N GLY A 88 -0.66 -8.36 12.66
CA GLY A 88 -1.05 -8.05 14.04
C GLY A 88 -0.52 -6.69 14.44
N ASN A 89 -1.22 -6.01 15.34
CA ASN A 89 -0.64 -4.90 16.06
C ASN A 89 0.47 -5.50 16.92
N GLY A 90 1.73 -5.21 16.61
CA GLY A 90 2.86 -5.65 17.42
C GLY A 90 2.74 -5.08 18.83
N GLY A 91 1.98 -5.76 19.68
CA GLY A 91 1.82 -5.46 21.08
C GLY A 91 2.92 -6.16 21.87
N ASN A 92 3.87 -5.37 22.38
CA ASN A 92 4.40 -5.58 23.72
C ASN A 92 3.60 -4.69 24.66
#